data_AF-A0A8T7EM90-F1
#
_entry.id   AF-A0A8T7EM90-F1
#
_cell.length_a   1.000
_cell.length_b   1.000
_cell.length_c   1.000
_cell.angle_alpha   90.00
_cell.angle_beta   90.00
_cell.angle_gamma   90.00
#
_symmetry.space_group_name_H-M   'P 1'
#
loop_
_entity.id
_entity.type
_entity.pdbx_description
1 polymer ?
#
loop_
_entity_poly.entity_id
_entity_poly.type
_entity_poly.pdbx_seq_one_letter_code
_entity_poly.pdbx_strand_id
1 'polypeptide(L)'
;MSLLPPMSRVLARKPARTFADGITTRGHLGIPTYEATVRQFDAYLDAIRSRGLAITTLAADDRYPDGHYTEDTAVLFGDTAFICRPALANRRGEEAAVAEALAGLNIIRAVGDDVAIEGGDVLFCADRVLIGLSRRTNRAGADQLAAAIRSTLRAGADRLCTGRKCAAPQDRPDGTCARYPAARSGHEAV
;
A
#
# COMPACT_ATOMS: atom_id res chain seq x y z
N MET A 1 7.32 -20.11 0.40
CA MET A 1 7.76 -18.96 1.22
C MET A 1 6.72 -17.86 1.10
N SER A 2 6.51 -17.08 2.16
CA SER A 2 5.67 -15.87 2.09
C SER A 2 6.35 -14.81 1.23
N LEU A 3 5.60 -14.09 0.40
CA LEU A 3 6.11 -12.92 -0.34
C LEU A 3 6.51 -11.74 0.56
N LEU A 4 5.98 -11.68 1.78
CA LEU A 4 6.33 -10.67 2.76
C LEU A 4 6.97 -11.31 4.00
N PRO A 5 8.15 -10.82 4.45
CA PRO A 5 8.71 -11.19 5.75
C PRO A 5 7.86 -10.60 6.89
N PRO A 6 8.03 -11.06 8.15
CA PRO A 6 7.38 -10.43 9.30
C PRO A 6 7.74 -8.94 9.41
N MET A 7 6.74 -8.09 9.57
CA MET A 7 6.92 -6.65 9.72
C MET A 7 7.55 -6.31 11.08
N SER A 8 8.68 -5.61 11.06
CA SER A 8 9.37 -5.10 12.26
C SER A 8 9.35 -3.57 12.37
N ARG A 9 9.00 -2.87 11.29
CA ARG A 9 9.05 -1.41 11.17
C ARG A 9 7.82 -0.86 10.45
N VAL A 10 7.39 0.36 10.81
CA VAL A 10 6.34 1.12 10.14
C VAL A 10 6.81 2.55 9.88
N LEU A 11 6.45 3.09 8.72
CA LEU A 11 6.62 4.51 8.37
C LEU A 11 5.25 5.18 8.29
N ALA A 12 5.02 6.16 9.17
CA ALA A 12 3.80 6.97 9.19
C ALA A 12 4.17 8.46 9.02
N ARG A 13 3.19 9.31 8.69
CA ARG A 13 3.33 10.77 8.68
C ARG A 13 2.19 11.40 9.48
N LYS A 14 2.49 12.42 10.29
CA LYS A 14 1.45 13.12 11.06
C LYS A 14 0.44 13.80 10.13
N PRO A 15 -0.87 13.78 10.47
CA PRO A 15 -1.88 14.56 9.75
C PRO A 15 -1.56 16.07 9.74
N ALA A 16 -1.71 16.68 8.56
CA ALA A 16 -1.64 18.13 8.37
C ALA A 16 -2.80 18.85 9.06
N ARG A 17 -2.66 20.15 9.35
CA ARG A 17 -3.80 20.96 9.77
C ARG A 17 -4.82 21.12 8.65
N THR A 18 -4.35 21.11 7.40
CA THR A 18 -5.14 21.13 6.17
C THR A 18 -5.77 19.78 5.79
N PHE A 19 -5.66 18.72 6.62
CA PHE A 19 -6.14 17.37 6.25
C PHE A 19 -7.62 17.30 5.85
N ALA A 20 -8.46 18.23 6.34
CA ALA A 20 -9.87 18.33 6.00
C ALA A 20 -10.11 18.73 4.52
N ASP A 21 -9.11 19.34 3.88
CA ASP A 21 -9.10 19.70 2.46
C ASP A 21 -8.67 18.51 1.56
N GLY A 22 -8.46 17.32 2.14
CA GLY A 22 -8.08 16.09 1.47
C GLY A 22 -9.16 15.49 0.58
N ILE A 23 -8.75 14.60 -0.33
CA ILE A 23 -9.61 14.07 -1.38
C ILE A 23 -10.60 13.03 -0.82
N THR A 24 -11.87 13.41 -0.68
CA THR A 24 -12.94 12.55 -0.18
C THR A 24 -14.05 12.28 -1.20
N THR A 25 -14.58 11.06 -1.19
CA THR A 25 -15.83 10.67 -1.89
C THR A 25 -17.03 10.62 -0.94
N ARG A 26 -16.85 10.94 0.34
CA ARG A 26 -17.86 10.78 1.41
C ARG A 26 -18.20 12.08 2.15
N GLY A 27 -18.22 13.21 1.44
CA GLY A 27 -18.52 14.53 2.04
C GLY A 27 -19.86 14.64 2.79
N HIS A 28 -20.79 13.70 2.57
CA HIS A 28 -22.06 13.62 3.30
C HIS A 28 -21.92 13.15 4.76
N LEU A 29 -20.76 12.62 5.18
CA LEU A 29 -20.51 12.16 6.55
C LEU A 29 -20.05 13.29 7.50
N GLY A 30 -19.99 14.53 7.02
CA GLY A 30 -19.46 15.67 7.76
C GLY A 30 -17.94 15.82 7.64
N ILE A 31 -17.43 16.95 8.12
CA ILE A 31 -16.00 17.29 8.09
C ILE A 31 -15.37 16.81 9.42
N PRO A 32 -14.31 15.97 9.40
CA PRO A 32 -13.60 15.56 10.60
C PRO A 32 -12.88 16.74 11.27
N THR A 33 -12.76 16.71 12.60
CA THR A 33 -11.99 17.73 13.35
C THR A 33 -10.53 17.32 13.53
N TYR A 34 -9.62 18.29 13.48
CA TYR A 34 -8.18 18.04 13.59
C TYR A 34 -7.81 17.33 14.90
N GLU A 35 -8.41 17.74 16.01
CA GLU A 35 -8.16 17.17 17.32
C GLU A 35 -8.63 15.72 17.41
N ALA A 36 -9.73 15.35 16.73
CA ALA A 36 -10.18 13.96 16.67
C ALA A 36 -9.25 13.11 15.81
N THR A 37 -8.84 13.62 14.64
CA THR A 37 -7.90 12.94 13.73
C THR A 37 -6.56 12.68 14.40
N VAL A 38 -5.99 13.66 15.11
CA VAL A 38 -4.71 13.47 15.83
C VAL A 38 -4.86 12.43 16.93
N ARG A 39 -5.91 12.47 17.76
CA ARG A 39 -6.15 11.44 18.80
C ARG A 39 -6.30 10.03 18.21
N GLN A 40 -6.99 9.89 17.08
CA GLN A 40 -7.17 8.61 16.39
C GLN A 40 -5.86 8.11 15.78
N PHE A 41 -5.05 9.02 15.19
CA PHE A 41 -3.74 8.71 14.64
C PHE A 41 -2.75 8.25 15.73
N ASP A 42 -2.70 8.95 16.87
CA ASP A 42 -1.83 8.56 17.98
C ASP A 42 -2.24 7.20 18.56
N ALA A 43 -3.55 6.96 18.76
CA ALA A 43 -4.06 5.66 19.20
C ALA A 43 -3.77 4.51 18.20
N TYR A 44 -3.79 4.79 16.89
CA TYR A 44 -3.37 3.85 15.85
C TYR A 44 -1.88 3.52 15.94
N LEU A 45 -1.02 4.52 16.15
CA LEU A 45 0.41 4.29 16.35
C LEU A 45 0.70 3.53 17.65
N ASP A 46 -0.01 3.82 18.74
CA ASP A 46 0.14 3.08 20.00
C ASP A 46 -0.30 1.61 19.87
N ALA A 47 -1.37 1.33 19.11
CA ALA A 47 -1.75 -0.03 18.77
C ALA A 47 -0.62 -0.77 18.01
N ILE A 48 0.09 -0.09 17.10
CA ILE A 48 1.26 -0.66 16.39
C ILE A 48 2.45 -0.85 17.35
N ARG A 49 2.77 0.13 18.20
CA ARG A 49 3.83 0.03 19.22
C ARG A 49 3.60 -1.15 20.16
N SER A 50 2.34 -1.40 20.56
CA SER A 50 1.97 -2.53 21.42
C SER A 50 2.29 -3.91 20.83
N ARG A 51 2.50 -4.00 19.51
CA ARG A 51 2.92 -5.22 18.81
C ARG A 51 4.45 -5.34 18.64
N GLY A 52 5.22 -4.41 19.20
CA GLY A 52 6.69 -4.42 19.16
C GLY A 52 7.31 -3.87 17.87
N LEU A 53 6.53 -3.25 16.97
CA LEU A 53 7.06 -2.65 15.75
C LEU A 53 7.68 -1.27 16.04
N ALA A 54 8.86 -1.01 15.48
CA ALA A 54 9.47 0.31 15.53
C ALA A 54 8.79 1.27 14.54
N ILE A 55 8.45 2.47 14.99
CA ILE A 55 7.73 3.46 14.15
C ILE A 55 8.63 4.66 13.86
N THR A 56 8.88 4.92 12.58
CA THR A 56 9.36 6.23 12.11
C THR A 56 8.14 7.10 11.80
N THR A 57 8.05 8.29 12.39
CA THR A 57 6.95 9.23 12.14
C THR A 57 7.46 10.52 11.51
N LEU A 58 7.08 10.77 10.27
CA LEU A 58 7.39 12.00 9.54
C LEU A 58 6.55 13.17 10.03
N ALA A 59 7.10 14.38 9.88
CA ALA A 59 6.39 15.62 10.17
C ALA A 59 5.20 15.81 9.21
N ALA A 60 4.17 16.48 9.74
CA ALA A 60 3.08 17.00 8.94
C ALA A 60 3.59 18.04 7.93
N ASP A 61 2.85 18.24 6.85
CA ASP A 61 3.19 19.18 5.79
C ASP A 61 1.90 19.73 5.19
N ASP A 62 1.57 20.97 5.54
CA ASP A 62 0.26 21.56 5.24
C ASP A 62 0.04 21.78 3.73
N ARG A 63 1.07 21.59 2.89
CA ARG A 63 0.96 21.53 1.42
C ARG A 63 0.21 20.28 0.93
N TYR A 64 0.16 19.22 1.74
CA TYR A 64 -0.37 17.91 1.36
C TYR A 64 -1.42 17.41 2.37
N PRO A 65 -2.70 17.81 2.23
CA PRO A 65 -3.81 17.35 3.07
C PRO A 65 -3.91 15.83 3.25
N ASP A 66 -3.65 15.06 2.18
CA ASP A 66 -3.71 13.60 2.16
C ASP A 66 -2.39 12.92 2.58
N GLY A 67 -1.36 13.71 2.92
CA GLY A 67 0.01 13.22 3.09
C GLY A 67 0.24 12.24 4.25
N HIS A 68 -0.71 12.08 5.19
CA HIS A 68 -0.64 11.05 6.23
C HIS A 68 -0.95 9.63 5.70
N TYR A 69 -1.53 9.50 4.50
CA TYR A 69 -1.71 8.22 3.82
C TYR A 69 -0.41 7.76 3.11
N THR A 70 0.63 7.47 3.91
CA THR A 70 1.96 7.09 3.40
C THR A 70 1.94 5.85 2.50
N GLU A 71 0.96 4.95 2.68
CA GLU A 71 0.73 3.77 1.83
C GLU A 71 0.69 4.10 0.33
N ASP A 72 0.03 5.20 -0.06
CA ASP A 72 -0.12 5.55 -1.48
C ASP A 72 1.21 5.92 -2.16
N THR A 73 2.21 6.33 -1.37
CA THR A 73 3.45 6.93 -1.87
C THR A 73 4.61 5.94 -2.07
N ALA A 74 4.54 4.74 -1.47
CA ALA A 74 5.59 3.73 -1.62
C ALA A 74 5.09 2.29 -1.41
N VAL A 75 5.59 1.38 -2.22
CA VAL A 75 5.34 -0.07 -2.13
C VAL A 75 6.66 -0.78 -1.82
N LEU A 76 6.71 -1.51 -0.71
CA LEU A 76 7.93 -2.15 -0.21
C LEU A 76 7.90 -3.66 -0.46
N PHE A 77 9.01 -4.23 -0.97
CA PHE A 77 9.17 -5.67 -1.18
C PHE A 77 10.66 -6.06 -1.12
N GLY A 78 10.97 -7.10 -0.34
CA GLY A 78 12.37 -7.46 -0.07
C GLY A 78 13.11 -6.33 0.63
N ASP A 79 14.24 -5.92 0.05
CA ASP A 79 15.09 -4.77 0.43
C ASP A 79 14.80 -3.51 -0.41
N THR A 80 13.74 -3.53 -1.22
CA THR A 80 13.44 -2.54 -2.25
C THR A 80 12.19 -1.73 -1.88
N ALA A 81 12.25 -0.41 -2.10
CA ALA A 81 11.09 0.48 -2.06
C ALA A 81 10.82 1.05 -3.46
N PHE A 82 9.66 0.73 -4.01
CA PHE A 82 9.13 1.36 -5.20
C PHE A 82 8.35 2.61 -4.80
N ILE A 83 8.91 3.78 -5.08
CA ILE A 83 8.30 5.08 -4.83
C ILE A 83 7.27 5.34 -5.94
N CYS A 84 6.01 5.46 -5.52
CA CYS A 84 4.85 5.64 -6.37
C CYS A 84 4.80 7.04 -6.99
N ARG A 85 3.89 7.25 -7.96
CA ARG A 85 3.63 8.55 -8.58
C ARG A 85 2.14 8.85 -8.47
N PRO A 86 1.73 9.69 -7.49
CA PRO A 86 0.33 10.04 -7.31
C PRO A 86 -0.30 10.60 -8.59
N ALA A 87 -1.45 10.05 -9.00
CA ALA A 87 -2.09 10.44 -10.25
C ALA A 87 -2.53 11.91 -10.24
N LEU A 88 -3.09 12.35 -9.11
CA LEU A 88 -3.57 13.72 -8.91
C LEU A 88 -2.40 14.65 -8.60
N ALA A 89 -2.29 15.75 -9.36
CA ALA A 89 -1.12 16.63 -9.33
C ALA A 89 -0.89 17.31 -7.96
N ASN A 90 -1.96 17.60 -7.21
CA ASN A 90 -1.87 18.19 -5.86
C ASN A 90 -1.27 17.24 -4.80
N ARG A 91 -1.20 15.93 -5.08
CA ARG A 91 -0.54 14.93 -4.23
C ARG A 91 0.91 14.63 -4.61
N ARG A 92 1.39 15.15 -5.75
CA ARG A 92 2.77 14.88 -6.20
C ARG A 92 3.77 15.67 -5.35
N GLY A 93 4.81 14.98 -4.89
CA GLY A 93 5.75 15.46 -3.90
C GLY A 93 5.43 15.01 -2.47
N GLU A 94 4.26 14.39 -2.20
CA GLU A 94 4.04 13.65 -0.95
C GLU A 94 5.11 12.57 -0.76
N GLU A 95 5.48 11.90 -1.85
CA GLU A 95 6.43 10.80 -1.90
C GLU A 95 7.89 11.21 -1.64
N ALA A 96 8.22 12.51 -1.65
CA ALA A 96 9.59 12.98 -1.48
C ALA A 96 10.15 12.67 -0.09
N ALA A 97 9.41 13.04 0.97
CA ALA A 97 9.80 12.78 2.36
C ALA A 97 9.76 11.29 2.72
N VAL A 98 8.88 10.53 2.06
CA VAL A 98 8.82 9.07 2.21
C VAL A 98 10.03 8.40 1.56
N ALA A 99 10.43 8.83 0.36
CA ALA A 99 11.62 8.33 -0.31
C ALA A 99 12.91 8.65 0.47
N GLU A 100 13.01 9.83 1.10
CA GLU A 100 14.12 10.20 1.98
C GLU A 100 14.19 9.28 3.21
N ALA A 101 13.07 9.06 3.88
CA ALA A 101 12.99 8.17 5.05
C ALA A 101 13.24 6.68 4.74
N LEU A 102 13.11 6.29 3.46
CA LEU A 102 13.38 4.96 2.96
C LEU A 102 14.75 4.83 2.27
N ALA A 103 15.59 5.88 2.25
CA ALA A 103 16.85 5.92 1.48
C ALA A 103 17.91 4.86 1.86
N GLY A 104 17.72 4.13 2.96
CA GLY A 104 18.51 2.94 3.32
C GLY A 104 18.08 1.64 2.61
N LEU A 105 17.06 1.70 1.74
CA LEU A 105 16.59 0.61 0.89
C LEU A 105 17.00 0.86 -0.57
N ASN A 106 16.92 -0.17 -1.41
CA ASN A 106 17.05 0.00 -2.86
C ASN A 106 15.85 0.80 -3.40
N ILE A 107 16.08 2.04 -3.87
CA ILE A 107 15.02 2.94 -4.34
C ILE A 107 14.78 2.78 -5.84
N ILE A 108 13.57 2.37 -6.20
CA ILE A 108 13.05 2.45 -7.58
C ILE A 108 11.96 3.52 -7.60
N ARG A 109 11.90 4.36 -8.64
CA ARG A 109 10.87 5.40 -8.78
C ARG A 109 9.98 5.12 -9.99
N ALA A 110 8.68 5.36 -9.86
CA ALA A 110 7.78 5.47 -10.99
C ALA A 110 8.16 6.69 -11.85
N VAL A 111 8.27 6.52 -13.18
CA VAL A 111 8.77 7.55 -14.11
C VAL A 111 7.92 7.67 -15.37
N GLY A 112 7.82 8.89 -15.91
CA GLY A 112 7.04 9.21 -17.11
C GLY A 112 5.77 10.00 -16.80
N ASP A 113 5.35 10.85 -17.74
CA ASP A 113 4.27 11.81 -17.49
C ASP A 113 2.90 11.16 -17.38
N ASP A 114 2.66 10.15 -18.20
CA ASP A 114 1.44 9.33 -18.22
C ASP A 114 1.43 8.22 -17.16
N VAL A 115 2.40 8.14 -16.25
CA VAL A 115 2.45 7.07 -15.23
C VAL A 115 1.70 7.47 -13.96
N ALA A 116 0.74 6.63 -13.56
CA ALA A 116 0.01 6.77 -12.31
C ALA A 116 -0.03 5.41 -11.58
N ILE A 117 0.39 5.41 -10.31
CA ILE A 117 0.41 4.24 -9.43
C ILE A 117 0.38 4.75 -8.00
N GLU A 118 -0.51 4.20 -7.18
CA GLU A 118 -0.59 4.47 -5.74
C GLU A 118 -0.68 3.15 -4.98
N GLY A 119 0.02 3.04 -3.85
CA GLY A 119 0.14 1.79 -3.09
C GLY A 119 -1.17 1.21 -2.57
N GLY A 120 -2.21 2.01 -2.32
CA GLY A 120 -3.54 1.52 -1.91
C GLY A 120 -4.27 0.65 -2.95
N ASP A 121 -3.82 0.64 -4.21
CA ASP A 121 -4.28 -0.29 -5.25
C ASP A 121 -3.52 -1.63 -5.26
N VAL A 122 -2.46 -1.78 -4.45
CA VAL A 122 -1.57 -2.95 -4.43
C VAL A 122 -1.95 -3.88 -3.27
N LEU A 123 -2.10 -5.18 -3.56
CA LEU A 123 -2.38 -6.20 -2.56
C LEU A 123 -1.38 -7.35 -2.69
N PHE A 124 -0.54 -7.51 -1.67
CA PHE A 124 0.29 -8.70 -1.51
C PHE A 124 -0.58 -9.86 -0.99
N CYS A 125 -0.58 -10.96 -1.74
CA CYS A 125 -1.08 -12.26 -1.29
C CYS A 125 0.10 -13.18 -0.93
N ALA A 126 -0.19 -14.39 -0.45
CA ALA A 126 0.84 -15.34 -0.01
C ALA A 126 1.89 -15.70 -1.09
N ASP A 127 1.47 -15.78 -2.37
CA ASP A 127 2.29 -16.26 -3.49
C ASP A 127 2.20 -15.39 -4.77
N ARG A 128 1.51 -14.24 -4.70
CA ARG A 128 1.26 -13.33 -5.82
C ARG A 128 0.99 -11.91 -5.34
N VAL A 129 1.19 -10.92 -6.21
CA VAL A 129 0.78 -9.53 -5.97
C VAL A 129 -0.30 -9.17 -6.99
N LEU A 130 -1.36 -8.53 -6.52
CA LEU A 130 -2.44 -7.99 -7.34
C LEU A 130 -2.27 -6.47 -7.39
N ILE A 131 -2.31 -5.90 -8.59
CA ILE A 131 -2.23 -4.44 -8.79
C ILE A 131 -3.53 -4.00 -9.46
N GLY A 132 -4.36 -3.27 -8.71
CA GLY A 132 -5.62 -2.75 -9.18
C GLY A 132 -5.43 -1.65 -10.23
N LEU A 133 -6.23 -1.70 -11.30
CA LEU A 133 -6.41 -0.55 -12.19
C LEU A 133 -7.59 0.29 -11.70
N SER A 134 -7.37 1.59 -11.51
CA SER A 134 -8.30 2.50 -10.85
C SER A 134 -8.21 3.91 -11.46
N ARG A 135 -8.85 4.91 -10.84
CA ARG A 135 -8.64 6.33 -11.17
C ARG A 135 -7.28 6.87 -10.68
N ARG A 136 -6.55 6.09 -9.89
CA ARG A 136 -5.28 6.46 -9.22
C ARG A 136 -4.10 5.60 -9.69
N THR A 137 -4.36 4.40 -10.21
CA THR A 137 -3.37 3.50 -10.80
C THR A 137 -3.76 3.10 -12.22
N ASN A 138 -2.85 3.30 -13.17
CA ASN A 138 -3.04 2.94 -14.58
C ASN A 138 -2.10 1.82 -15.03
N ARG A 139 -2.28 1.36 -16.27
CA ARG A 139 -1.52 0.23 -16.85
C ARG A 139 0.00 0.48 -16.79
N ALA A 140 0.46 1.66 -17.20
CA ALA A 140 1.89 1.97 -17.24
C ALA A 140 2.54 1.96 -15.85
N GLY A 141 1.87 2.51 -14.83
CA GLY A 141 2.35 2.45 -13.45
C GLY A 141 2.31 1.03 -12.86
N ALA A 142 1.25 0.27 -13.14
CA ALA A 142 1.15 -1.13 -12.74
C ALA A 142 2.24 -2.00 -13.38
N ASP A 143 2.56 -1.76 -14.66
CA ASP A 143 3.58 -2.53 -15.39
C ASP A 143 5.01 -2.18 -14.93
N GLN A 144 5.27 -0.94 -14.51
CA GLN A 144 6.55 -0.56 -13.87
C GLN A 144 6.74 -1.23 -12.51
N LEU A 145 5.73 -1.20 -11.63
CA LEU A 145 5.78 -1.90 -10.34
C LEU A 145 5.92 -3.42 -10.54
N ALA A 146 5.18 -3.97 -11.50
CA ALA A 146 5.27 -5.38 -11.90
C ALA A 146 6.69 -5.76 -12.35
N ALA A 147 7.35 -4.91 -13.15
CA ALA A 147 8.73 -5.13 -13.58
C ALA A 147 9.72 -5.07 -12.40
N ALA A 148 9.56 -4.11 -11.49
CA ALA A 148 10.38 -3.96 -10.30
C ALA A 148 10.25 -5.16 -9.34
N ILE A 149 9.03 -5.65 -9.10
CA ILE A 149 8.81 -6.86 -8.29
C ILE A 149 9.48 -8.09 -8.94
N ARG A 150 9.34 -8.27 -10.26
CA ARG A 150 9.96 -9.40 -10.99
C ARG A 150 11.49 -9.33 -11.01
N SER A 151 12.09 -8.13 -11.08
CA SER A 151 13.55 -7.98 -11.11
C SER A 151 14.19 -8.23 -9.75
N THR A 152 13.52 -7.85 -8.66
CA THR A 152 13.98 -8.05 -7.27
C THR A 152 13.71 -9.48 -6.78
N LEU A 153 12.51 -10.03 -6.99
CA LEU A 153 12.11 -11.34 -6.46
C LEU A 153 12.43 -12.50 -7.43
N ARG A 154 13.71 -12.70 -7.75
CA ARG A 154 14.19 -13.75 -8.68
C ARG A 154 14.22 -15.17 -8.07
N ALA A 155 13.05 -15.67 -7.67
CA ALA A 155 12.70 -17.10 -7.61
C ALA A 155 11.19 -17.25 -7.28
N GLY A 156 10.34 -17.47 -8.29
CA GLY A 156 8.88 -17.64 -8.13
C GLY A 156 8.01 -16.55 -8.77
N ALA A 157 8.58 -15.66 -9.57
CA ALA A 157 7.93 -14.47 -10.14
C ALA A 157 6.87 -14.72 -11.23
N ASP A 158 6.63 -15.98 -11.63
CA ASP A 158 5.70 -16.37 -12.70
C ASP A 158 4.21 -16.26 -12.31
N ARG A 159 3.88 -15.74 -11.12
CA ARG A 159 2.53 -15.71 -10.54
C ARG A 159 1.90 -14.31 -10.42
N LEU A 160 2.44 -13.31 -11.12
CA LEU A 160 1.88 -11.95 -11.07
C LEU A 160 0.62 -11.81 -11.94
N CYS A 161 -0.52 -11.44 -11.34
CA CYS A 161 -1.78 -11.24 -12.06
C CYS A 161 -2.20 -9.76 -12.06
N THR A 162 -2.17 -9.12 -13.24
CA THR A 162 -2.50 -7.70 -13.42
C THR A 162 -3.96 -7.48 -13.84
N GLY A 163 -4.88 -7.75 -12.92
CA GLY A 163 -6.34 -7.70 -13.12
C GLY A 163 -7.07 -6.67 -12.24
N ARG A 164 -8.31 -6.31 -12.63
CA ARG A 164 -9.19 -5.44 -11.83
C ARG A 164 -9.47 -6.05 -10.45
N LYS A 165 -9.55 -5.20 -9.42
CA LYS A 165 -10.00 -5.53 -8.05
C LYS A 165 -11.52 -5.75 -8.04
N CYS A 166 -11.98 -6.78 -8.75
CA CYS A 166 -13.36 -7.26 -8.77
C CYS A 166 -13.48 -8.54 -7.93
N ALA A 167 -14.66 -8.76 -7.35
CA ALA A 167 -14.90 -9.82 -6.37
C ALA A 167 -14.39 -11.21 -6.80
N ALA A 168 -13.70 -11.90 -5.90
CA ALA A 168 -13.30 -13.30 -6.05
C ALA A 168 -14.43 -14.25 -5.58
N PRO A 169 -14.37 -15.57 -5.84
CA PRO A 169 -13.39 -16.35 -6.62
C PRO A 169 -14.09 -17.28 -7.68
N GLN A 170 -13.47 -18.05 -8.60
CA GLN A 170 -12.10 -18.43 -9.00
C GLN A 170 -12.07 -18.49 -10.56
N ASP A 171 -11.00 -19.01 -11.18
CA ASP A 171 -11.19 -19.95 -12.30
C ASP A 171 -10.07 -21.00 -12.41
N ARG A 172 -10.45 -22.21 -12.81
CA ARG A 172 -9.57 -23.33 -13.19
C ARG A 172 -9.67 -23.55 -14.70
N PRO A 173 -8.74 -24.30 -15.34
CA PRO A 173 -8.77 -24.53 -16.79
C PRO A 173 -10.01 -25.26 -17.33
N ASP A 174 -10.87 -25.78 -16.46
CA ASP A 174 -12.13 -26.47 -16.76
C ASP A 174 -13.40 -25.68 -16.34
N GLY A 175 -13.25 -24.44 -15.83
CA GLY A 175 -14.36 -23.63 -15.33
C GLY A 175 -14.94 -24.08 -13.98
N THR A 176 -14.28 -24.96 -13.22
CA THR A 176 -14.75 -25.37 -11.88
C THR A 176 -14.19 -24.50 -10.75
N CYS A 177 -15.06 -23.67 -10.16
CA CYS A 177 -14.77 -22.94 -8.94
C CYS A 177 -14.88 -23.87 -7.71
N ALA A 178 -13.75 -24.29 -7.16
CA ALA A 178 -13.70 -25.18 -6.00
C ALA A 178 -13.95 -24.42 -4.70
N ARG A 179 -15.17 -24.55 -4.17
CA ARG A 179 -15.55 -24.09 -2.82
C ARG A 179 -14.54 -24.57 -1.77
N TYR A 180 -14.29 -23.74 -0.76
CA TYR A 180 -13.76 -24.20 0.52
C TYR A 180 -14.71 -25.25 1.12
N PRO A 181 -14.24 -26.46 1.47
CA PRO A 181 -14.83 -27.21 2.57
C PRO A 181 -14.47 -26.46 3.87
N ALA A 182 -15.42 -26.35 4.79
CA ALA A 182 -15.11 -25.85 6.13
C ALA A 182 -14.05 -26.77 6.79
N ALA A 183 -13.07 -26.17 7.46
CA ALA A 183 -12.10 -26.94 8.23
C ALA A 183 -12.85 -27.71 9.33
N ARG A 184 -12.83 -29.05 9.25
CA ARG A 184 -13.22 -29.88 10.38
C ARG A 184 -12.13 -29.77 11.44
N SER A 185 -12.49 -29.31 12.64
CA SER A 185 -11.60 -29.33 13.79
C SER A 185 -11.25 -30.78 14.13
N GLY A 186 -9.96 -31.09 14.18
CA GLY A 186 -9.50 -32.46 14.36
C GLY A 186 -7.99 -32.63 14.18
N HIS A 187 -7.20 -32.01 15.05
CA HIS A 187 -6.21 -32.74 15.86
C HIS A 187 -5.50 -31.80 16.84
N GLU A 188 -5.44 -32.23 18.10
CA GLU A 188 -4.48 -31.73 19.10
C GLU A 188 -3.08 -32.24 18.76
N ALA A 189 -2.07 -31.39 18.96
CA ALA A 189 -0.67 -31.82 19.12
C ALA A 189 0.12 -30.73 19.89
N VAL A 190 0.12 -30.90 21.22
CA VAL A 190 1.07 -30.35 22.24
C VAL A 190 1.55 -28.91 22.06
#